data_AF-A0A8H2LEP2-F1
#
_entry.id   AF-A0A8H2LEP2-F1
#
_cell.length_a   1.000
_cell.length_b   1.000
_cell.length_c   1.000
_cell.angle_alpha   90.00
_cell.angle_beta   90.00
_cell.angle_gamma   90.00
#
_symmetry.space_group_name_H-M   'P 1'
#
loop_
_entity.id
_entity.type
_entity.pdbx_description
1 polymer ?
#
loop_
_entity_poly.entity_id
_entity_poly.type
_entity_poly.pdbx_seq_one_letter_code
_entity_poly.pdbx_strand_id
1 'polypeptide(L)'
;MNKQIIPKEKLTIKGGIPIDDSYVFKIQEKKEGLLYEFAYRFSHFNWSKNKSILPKDYSPSLIITTDSSFLKGKKVLTNDFFKNTSYSKVCKTFEKEDSWEQDVAVFIIDVDEIENDTIVFREVKFTRPVKE
;
A
#
# COMPACT_ATOMS: atom_id res chain seq x y z
N MET A 1 7.40 -8.25 -25.62
CA MET A 1 6.89 -7.17 -24.74
C MET A 1 7.67 -7.20 -23.44
N ASN A 2 8.61 -6.27 -23.25
CA ASN A 2 9.36 -6.16 -22.00
C ASN A 2 8.41 -5.62 -20.91
N LYS A 3 8.04 -6.50 -19.97
CA LYS A 3 7.38 -6.06 -18.74
C LYS A 3 8.40 -5.25 -17.95
N GLN A 4 8.12 -3.97 -17.72
CA GLN A 4 8.88 -3.19 -16.75
C GLN A 4 8.70 -3.84 -15.37
N ILE A 5 9.70 -4.59 -14.96
CA ILE A 5 9.89 -5.01 -13.58
C ILE A 5 10.40 -3.76 -12.87
N ILE A 6 9.55 -3.13 -12.06
CA ILE A 6 9.99 -2.05 -11.17
C ILE A 6 10.79 -2.74 -10.06
N PRO A 7 12.11 -2.48 -9.93
CA PRO A 7 12.90 -3.09 -8.87
C PRO A 7 12.38 -2.59 -7.51
N LYS A 8 12.01 -3.52 -6.63
CA LYS A 8 11.60 -3.25 -5.24
C LYS A 8 12.55 -2.33 -4.47
N GLU A 9 13.83 -2.36 -4.83
CA GLU A 9 14.89 -1.69 -4.09
C GLU A 9 15.00 -0.17 -4.37
N LYS A 10 14.24 0.39 -5.32
CA LYS A 10 14.42 1.78 -5.80
C LYS A 10 13.37 2.80 -5.36
N LEU A 11 12.55 2.49 -4.35
CA LEU A 11 11.85 3.53 -3.58
C LEU A 11 12.60 3.83 -2.28
N THR A 12 13.93 3.95 -2.35
CA THR A 12 14.70 4.60 -1.30
C THR A 12 14.41 6.10 -1.37
N ILE A 13 13.33 6.52 -0.72
CA ILE A 13 12.92 7.92 -0.69
C ILE A 13 13.69 8.61 0.43
N LYS A 14 14.62 9.50 0.06
CA LYS A 14 15.27 10.40 1.01
C LYS A 14 14.23 11.40 1.53
N GLY A 15 14.05 11.47 2.85
CA GLY A 15 13.24 12.51 3.51
C GLY A 15 11.87 12.10 4.06
N GLY A 16 11.55 10.80 4.12
CA GLY A 16 10.35 10.35 4.82
C GLY A 16 10.42 10.61 6.33
N ILE A 17 9.32 11.07 6.92
CA ILE A 17 9.19 11.29 8.36
C ILE A 17 8.28 10.17 8.91
N PRO A 18 8.71 9.43 9.95
CA PRO A 18 7.81 8.52 10.66
C PRO A 18 6.69 9.31 11.32
N ILE A 19 5.43 8.95 11.05
CA ILE A 19 4.26 9.56 11.68
C ILE A 19 3.65 8.59 12.67
N ASP A 20 3.07 9.14 13.73
CA ASP A 20 2.60 8.38 14.88
C ASP A 20 1.11 8.04 14.83
N ASP A 21 0.36 8.31 13.76
CA ASP A 21 -1.08 8.01 13.70
C ASP A 21 -1.35 6.74 12.90
N SER A 22 -2.30 5.91 13.37
CA SER A 22 -2.68 4.69 12.65
C SER A 22 -3.75 4.98 11.60
N TYR A 23 -3.56 4.47 10.39
CA TYR A 23 -4.54 4.56 9.32
C TYR A 23 -4.88 3.16 8.82
N VAL A 24 -6.15 2.92 8.52
CA VAL A 24 -6.60 1.66 7.90
C VAL A 24 -7.49 2.00 6.71
N PHE A 25 -7.03 1.63 5.53
CA PHE A 25 -7.80 1.73 4.30
C PHE A 25 -8.33 0.34 3.95
N LYS A 26 -9.62 0.25 3.63
CA LYS A 26 -10.27 -1.00 3.24
C LYS A 26 -10.80 -0.84 1.82
N ILE A 27 -10.37 -1.72 0.93
CA ILE A 27 -10.86 -1.78 -0.45
C ILE A 27 -11.69 -3.04 -0.61
N GLN A 28 -12.93 -2.86 -1.05
CA GLN A 28 -13.87 -3.96 -1.25
C GLN A 28 -13.57 -4.66 -2.58
N GLU A 29 -13.66 -5.98 -2.59
CA GLU A 29 -13.56 -6.76 -3.81
C GLU A 29 -14.94 -6.91 -4.48
N LYS A 30 -14.97 -6.94 -5.81
CA LYS A 30 -16.20 -7.22 -6.57
C LYS A 30 -16.62 -8.67 -6.36
N LYS A 31 -17.85 -8.89 -5.88
CA LYS A 31 -18.57 -10.17 -6.00
C LYS A 31 -19.91 -9.89 -6.68
N GLU A 32 -20.31 -10.76 -7.60
CA GLU A 32 -21.63 -10.66 -8.26
C GLU A 32 -22.74 -10.65 -7.19
N GLY A 33 -23.39 -9.49 -7.01
CA GLY A 33 -24.71 -9.39 -6.38
C GLY A 33 -24.81 -9.30 -4.86
N LEU A 34 -23.74 -9.32 -4.05
CA LEU A 34 -23.85 -9.22 -2.57
C LEU A 34 -22.80 -8.29 -1.93
N LEU A 35 -23.25 -7.48 -0.97
CA LEU A 35 -22.45 -6.57 -0.16
C LEU A 35 -21.79 -7.31 1.02
N TYR A 36 -20.45 -7.38 0.96
CA TYR A 36 -19.44 -7.44 2.05
C TYR A 36 -19.24 -8.68 2.93
N GLU A 37 -17.98 -9.16 2.89
CA GLU A 37 -17.19 -9.56 4.07
C GLU A 37 -15.67 -9.61 3.79
N PHE A 38 -15.26 -9.68 2.52
CA PHE A 38 -13.86 -9.91 2.12
C PHE A 38 -13.25 -8.66 1.48
N ALA A 39 -12.51 -7.86 2.26
CA ALA A 39 -11.87 -6.62 1.81
C ALA A 39 -10.34 -6.73 1.87
N TYR A 40 -9.65 -6.16 0.88
CA TYR A 40 -8.23 -5.86 0.97
C TYR A 40 -8.03 -4.76 2.01
N ARG A 41 -7.03 -4.93 2.87
CA ARG A 41 -6.74 -3.96 3.92
C ARG A 41 -5.31 -3.47 3.78
N PHE A 42 -5.17 -2.16 3.79
CA PHE A 42 -3.91 -1.45 3.85
C PHE A 42 -3.83 -0.73 5.19
N SER A 43 -2.76 -0.93 5.92
CA SER A 43 -2.63 -0.36 7.26
C SER A 43 -1.30 0.33 7.47
N HIS A 44 -1.37 1.53 8.01
CA HIS A 44 -0.27 2.25 8.64
C HIS A 44 -0.44 2.09 10.14
N PHE A 45 0.60 1.66 10.85
CA PHE A 45 0.52 1.37 12.27
C PHE A 45 1.24 2.43 13.09
N ASN A 46 0.58 2.94 14.15
CA ASN A 46 1.18 3.83 15.13
C ASN A 46 2.31 3.07 15.85
N TRP A 47 3.55 3.45 15.51
CA TRP A 47 4.73 2.84 16.08
C TRP A 47 5.00 3.31 17.52
N SER A 48 4.83 4.61 17.84
CA SER A 48 5.35 5.13 19.10
C SER A 48 4.56 4.65 20.32
N LYS A 49 3.24 4.43 20.18
CA LYS A 49 2.38 3.87 21.24
C LYS A 49 2.53 2.36 21.41
N ASN A 50 3.20 1.68 20.49
CA ASN A 50 3.30 0.22 20.45
C ASN A 50 4.74 -0.30 20.40
N LYS A 51 5.74 0.54 20.69
CA LYS A 51 7.17 0.14 20.67
C LYS A 51 7.47 -1.09 21.54
N SER A 52 6.72 -1.29 22.62
CA SER A 52 6.92 -2.38 23.58
C SER A 52 6.47 -3.75 23.07
N ILE A 53 5.61 -3.80 22.03
CA ILE A 53 5.07 -5.04 21.47
C ILE A 53 5.66 -5.37 20.09
N LEU A 54 6.48 -4.48 19.53
CA LEU A 54 7.07 -4.65 18.21
C LEU A 54 8.50 -5.22 18.30
N PRO A 55 8.91 -6.07 17.34
CA PRO A 55 10.28 -6.55 17.24
C PRO A 55 11.31 -5.42 17.18
N LYS A 56 12.54 -5.68 17.63
CA LYS A 56 13.62 -4.68 17.64
C LYS A 56 14.02 -4.19 16.25
N ASP A 57 13.79 -5.01 15.23
CA ASP A 57 14.04 -4.75 13.81
C ASP A 57 12.82 -4.15 13.09
N TYR A 58 11.76 -3.79 13.81
CA TYR A 58 10.60 -3.13 13.23
C TYR A 58 10.96 -1.75 12.68
N SER A 59 10.81 -1.59 11.36
CA SER A 59 10.90 -0.28 10.70
C SER A 59 9.52 0.40 10.74
N PRO A 60 9.42 1.62 11.30
CA PRO A 60 8.17 2.38 11.26
C PRO A 60 7.77 2.69 9.82
N SER A 61 6.47 2.70 9.56
CA SER A 61 5.91 3.12 8.27
C SER A 61 6.25 4.59 8.00
N LEU A 62 6.67 4.88 6.77
CA LEU A 62 7.05 6.22 6.35
C LEU A 62 5.86 7.04 5.87
N ILE A 63 5.85 8.35 6.18
CA ILE A 63 5.06 9.34 5.43
C ILE A 63 6.00 10.29 4.70
N ILE A 64 5.71 10.52 3.43
CA ILE A 64 6.55 11.31 2.54
C ILE A 64 5.67 12.35 1.89
N THR A 65 6.08 13.61 1.99
CA THR A 65 5.44 14.72 1.30
C THR A 65 6.33 15.15 0.14
N THR A 66 5.81 15.15 -1.08
CA THR A 66 6.56 15.50 -2.29
C THR A 66 5.65 16.07 -3.37
N ASP A 67 6.24 16.68 -4.38
CA ASP A 67 5.52 17.19 -5.55
C ASP A 67 4.86 16.05 -6.36
N SER A 68 3.68 16.34 -6.91
CA SER A 68 2.85 15.41 -7.69
C SER A 68 3.54 14.88 -8.95
N SER A 69 4.51 15.61 -9.49
CA SER A 69 5.37 15.16 -10.58
C SER A 69 6.14 13.87 -10.26
N PHE A 70 6.30 13.52 -8.98
CA PHE A 70 6.87 12.24 -8.55
C PHE A 70 6.09 11.03 -9.08
N LEU A 71 4.78 11.19 -9.33
CA LEU A 71 3.95 10.14 -9.93
C LEU A 71 4.22 9.91 -11.41
N LYS A 72 4.89 10.84 -12.08
CA LYS A 72 5.15 10.75 -13.52
C LYS A 72 5.99 9.51 -13.83
N GLY A 73 5.42 8.59 -14.61
CA GLY A 73 6.08 7.32 -14.96
C GLY A 73 6.01 6.24 -13.87
N LYS A 74 5.25 6.46 -12.78
CA LYS A 74 4.94 5.42 -11.79
C LYS A 74 3.61 4.74 -12.13
N LYS A 75 3.51 3.46 -11.78
CA LYS A 75 2.25 2.72 -11.88
C LYS A 75 1.37 3.09 -10.69
N VAL A 76 0.33 3.88 -10.93
CA VAL A 76 -0.70 4.21 -9.92
C VAL A 76 -1.83 3.20 -10.05
N LEU A 77 -2.15 2.50 -8.96
CA LEU A 77 -3.27 1.57 -8.89
C LEU A 77 -4.45 2.30 -8.26
N THR A 78 -5.56 2.43 -8.99
CA THR A 78 -6.79 3.02 -8.46
C THR A 78 -7.70 1.94 -7.85
N ASN A 79 -8.77 2.34 -7.18
CA ASN A 79 -9.79 1.42 -6.68
C ASN A 79 -10.34 0.48 -7.77
N ASP A 80 -10.35 0.93 -9.04
CA ASP A 80 -10.83 0.11 -10.16
C ASP A 80 -9.92 -1.08 -10.46
N PHE A 81 -8.63 -1.01 -10.14
CA PHE A 81 -7.74 -2.17 -10.24
C PHE A 81 -8.29 -3.32 -9.39
N PHE A 82 -8.67 -3.06 -8.14
CA PHE A 82 -9.18 -4.08 -7.22
C PHE A 82 -10.57 -4.60 -7.60
N LYS A 83 -11.40 -3.75 -8.21
CA LYS A 83 -12.74 -4.14 -8.69
C LYS A 83 -12.70 -5.01 -9.94
N ASN A 84 -11.72 -4.78 -10.82
CA ASN A 84 -11.67 -5.37 -12.16
C ASN A 84 -10.57 -6.43 -12.33
N THR A 85 -9.79 -6.69 -11.28
CA THR A 85 -8.69 -7.66 -11.31
C THR A 85 -9.06 -8.87 -10.45
N SER A 86 -8.78 -10.08 -10.95
CA SER A 86 -9.01 -11.29 -10.17
C SER A 86 -8.15 -11.31 -8.90
N TYR A 87 -8.70 -11.88 -7.82
CA TYR A 87 -8.03 -11.98 -6.52
C TYR A 87 -6.57 -12.42 -6.60
N SER A 88 -6.27 -13.52 -7.30
CA SER A 88 -4.90 -14.04 -7.44
C SER A 88 -3.94 -13.02 -8.07
N LYS A 89 -4.39 -12.24 -9.05
CA LYS A 89 -3.58 -11.20 -9.69
C LYS A 89 -3.36 -10.00 -8.78
N VAL A 90 -4.34 -9.64 -7.94
CA VAL A 90 -4.17 -8.62 -6.90
C VAL A 90 -3.10 -9.06 -5.90
N CYS A 91 -3.20 -10.30 -5.37
CA CYS A 91 -2.22 -10.82 -4.41
C CYS A 91 -0.80 -10.85 -5.00
N LYS A 92 -0.64 -11.38 -6.21
CA LYS A 92 0.65 -11.40 -6.94
C LYS A 92 1.24 -10.03 -7.28
N THR A 93 0.47 -8.95 -7.11
CA THR A 93 0.98 -7.58 -7.29
C THR A 93 1.75 -7.10 -6.05
N PHE A 94 1.45 -7.64 -4.87
CA PHE A 94 2.00 -7.19 -3.59
C PHE A 94 2.83 -8.25 -2.86
N GLU A 95 2.63 -9.53 -3.19
CA GLU A 95 3.22 -10.67 -2.51
C GLU A 95 4.26 -11.37 -3.38
N LYS A 96 5.25 -11.99 -2.72
CA LYS A 96 6.28 -12.81 -3.37
C LYS A 96 5.65 -14.05 -4.01
N GLU A 97 6.26 -14.51 -5.11
CA GLU A 97 5.86 -15.76 -5.75
C GLU A 97 5.89 -16.92 -4.72
N ASP A 98 4.79 -17.68 -4.68
CA ASP A 98 4.55 -18.80 -3.77
C ASP A 98 4.67 -18.46 -2.26
N SER A 99 4.43 -17.21 -1.88
CA SER A 99 4.43 -16.76 -0.48
C SER A 99 3.32 -15.74 -0.22
N TRP A 100 2.97 -15.54 1.06
CA TRP A 100 2.06 -14.50 1.51
C TRP A 100 2.82 -13.27 2.03
N GLU A 101 4.15 -13.31 1.96
CA GLU A 101 5.00 -12.20 2.35
C GLU A 101 4.84 -11.04 1.37
N GLN A 102 4.45 -9.88 1.89
CA GLN A 102 4.51 -8.63 1.15
C GLN A 102 5.95 -8.37 0.76
N ASP A 103 6.14 -8.13 -0.52
CA ASP A 103 7.45 -8.17 -1.10
C ASP A 103 7.81 -6.81 -1.72
N VAL A 104 6.82 -5.95 -1.99
CA VAL A 104 6.97 -4.56 -2.43
C VAL A 104 6.72 -3.54 -1.31
N ALA A 105 7.24 -2.32 -1.46
CA ALA A 105 6.77 -1.17 -0.70
C ALA A 105 5.46 -0.65 -1.30
N VAL A 106 4.45 -0.41 -0.45
CA VAL A 106 3.14 0.09 -0.87
C VAL A 106 2.90 1.45 -0.23
N PHE A 107 2.55 2.44 -1.04
CA PHE A 107 2.16 3.75 -0.58
C PHE A 107 0.72 4.06 -0.99
N ILE A 108 -0.06 4.61 -0.08
CA ILE A 108 -1.38 5.17 -0.36
C ILE A 108 -1.29 6.69 -0.46
N ILE A 109 -2.06 7.21 -1.40
CA ILE A 109 -2.31 8.63 -1.60
C ILE A 109 -3.81 8.82 -1.38
N ASP A 110 -4.17 9.78 -0.56
CA ASP A 110 -5.53 10.28 -0.53
C ASP A 110 -5.64 11.40 -1.56
N VAL A 111 -6.58 11.28 -2.50
CA VAL A 111 -6.74 12.26 -3.58
C VAL A 111 -7.27 13.58 -3.03
N ASP A 112 -8.05 13.51 -1.94
CA ASP A 112 -8.64 14.69 -1.31
C ASP A 112 -7.60 15.51 -0.52
N GLU A 113 -6.42 14.94 -0.25
CA GLU A 113 -5.30 15.62 0.42
C GLU A 113 -4.26 16.20 -0.55
N ILE A 114 -4.52 16.12 -1.86
CA ILE A 114 -3.64 16.72 -2.86
C ILE A 114 -3.92 18.22 -2.88
N GLU A 115 -2.99 19.00 -2.31
CA GLU A 115 -3.07 20.46 -2.23
C GLU A 115 -1.85 21.10 -2.88
N ASN A 116 -2.05 22.12 -3.71
CA ASN A 116 -0.97 22.90 -4.33
C ASN A 116 0.13 22.01 -4.95
N ASP A 117 -0.28 21.03 -5.77
CA ASP A 117 0.57 20.03 -6.42
C ASP A 117 1.43 19.18 -5.46
N THR A 118 1.14 19.21 -4.15
CA THR A 118 1.81 18.40 -3.14
C THR A 118 1.01 17.16 -2.83
N ILE A 119 1.70 16.03 -2.70
CA ILE A 119 1.11 14.72 -2.40
C ILE A 119 1.74 14.14 -1.13
N VAL A 120 0.89 13.55 -0.29
CA VAL A 120 1.29 12.78 0.89
C VAL A 120 1.21 11.29 0.58
N PHE A 121 2.36 10.62 0.60
CA PHE A 121 2.50 9.18 0.45
C PHE A 121 2.60 8.53 1.82
N ARG A 122 1.69 7.60 2.13
CA ARG A 122 1.73 6.82 3.38
C ARG A 122 2.11 5.39 3.10
N GLU A 123 3.25 4.96 3.62
CA GLU A 123 3.64 3.57 3.55
C GLU A 123 2.66 2.73 4.36
N VAL A 124 2.23 1.60 3.78
CA VAL A 124 1.24 0.72 4.35
C VAL A 124 1.62 -0.75 4.19
N LYS A 125 1.16 -1.56 5.13
CA LYS A 125 1.13 -3.02 5.03
C LYS A 125 -0.14 -3.46 4.35
N PHE A 126 0.01 -4.26 3.29
CA PHE A 126 -1.06 -4.97 2.62
C PHE A 126 -1.40 -6.24 3.38
N THR A 127 -2.70 -6.46 3.56
CA THR A 127 -3.29 -7.68 4.12
C THR A 127 -4.52 -8.02 3.31
N ARG A 128 -4.76 -9.32 3.13
CA ARG A 128 -5.85 -9.84 2.32
C ARG A 128 -6.64 -10.90 3.08
N PRO A 129 -7.91 -11.12 2.72
CA PRO A 129 -8.66 -12.27 3.24
C PRO A 129 -8.00 -13.57 2.78
N VAL A 130 -8.09 -14.63 3.59
CA VAL A 130 -7.78 -15.98 3.12
C VAL A 130 -8.96 -16.46 2.29
N LYS A 131 -8.71 -16.91 1.07
CA LYS A 131 -9.72 -17.55 0.22
C LYS A 131 -9.37 -19.02 0.07
N GLU A 132 -10.27 -19.88 0.53
CA GLU A 132 -10.25 -21.33 0.31
C GLU A 132 -10.44 -21.66 -1.18
#